data_AF-A0A1Y1XUK0-F1
#
_entry.id   AF-A0A1Y1XUK0-F1
#
_cell.length_a   1.000
_cell.length_b   1.000
_cell.length_c   1.000
_cell.angle_alpha   90.00
_cell.angle_beta   90.00
_cell.angle_gamma   90.00
#
_symmetry.space_group_name_H-M   'P 1'
#
loop_
_entity.id
_entity.type
_entity.pdbx_description
1 polymer ?
#
loop_
_entity_poly.entity_id
_entity_poly.type
_entity_poly.pdbx_seq_one_letter_code
_entity_poly.pdbx_strand_id
1 'polypeptide(L)'
;HCLDTLRQAIMCQGDTSLITFRWGKAQPVPLGNFSTPHKCRDWGALDKWNADHYVDVFQPGLVVHPTLGMRVPCFDKTWLMN
;
A
#
# COMPACT_ATOMS: atom_id res chain seq x y z
N HIS A 1 27.09 1.46 8.75
CA HIS A 1 27.10 0.00 8.61
C HIS A 1 25.72 -0.61 8.88
N CYS A 2 25.06 -0.39 10.04
CA CYS A 2 23.74 -0.99 10.32
C CYS A 2 22.63 -0.63 9.32
N LEU A 3 22.56 0.64 8.90
CA LEU A 3 21.54 1.09 7.95
C LEU A 3 21.67 0.41 6.59
N ASP A 4 22.90 0.12 6.15
CA ASP A 4 23.11 -0.57 4.88
C ASP A 4 22.74 -2.06 4.99
N THR A 5 23.08 -2.71 6.11
CA THR A 5 22.63 -4.08 6.38
C THR A 5 21.10 -4.18 6.42
N LEU A 6 20.42 -3.22 7.08
CA LEU A 6 18.96 -3.16 7.12
C LEU A 6 18.37 -2.93 5.72
N ARG A 7 18.94 -2.00 4.95
CA ARG A 7 18.53 -1.73 3.58
C ARG A 7 18.63 -2.99 2.71
N GLN A 8 19.76 -3.69 2.76
CA GLN A 8 19.97 -4.93 2.00
C GLN A 8 18.99 -6.04 2.41
N ALA A 9 18.72 -6.18 3.71
CA ALA A 9 17.75 -7.15 4.22
C ALA A 9 16.33 -6.85 3.72
N ILE A 10 15.89 -5.59 3.76
CA ILE A 10 14.59 -5.16 3.25
C ILE A 10 14.47 -5.39 1.75
N MET A 11 15.52 -5.07 0.98
CA MET A 11 15.50 -5.26 -0.47
C MET A 11 15.38 -6.74 -0.88
N CYS A 12 16.04 -7.66 -0.16
CA CYS A 12 15.84 -9.09 -0.39
C CYS A 12 14.46 -9.56 0.08
N GLN A 13 13.82 -8.87 1.01
CA GLN A 13 12.43 -9.13 1.39
C GLN A 13 11.42 -8.47 0.44
N GLY A 14 11.85 -7.91 -0.69
CA GLY A 14 10.97 -7.40 -1.74
C GLY A 14 10.05 -8.51 -2.27
N ASP A 15 8.74 -8.30 -2.12
CA ASP A 15 7.73 -9.33 -2.36
C ASP A 15 6.72 -8.91 -3.43
N THR A 16 6.27 -9.90 -4.20
CA THR A 16 5.23 -9.79 -5.25
C THR A 16 4.01 -10.65 -4.95
N SER A 17 4.00 -11.31 -3.79
CA SER A 17 2.84 -12.06 -3.34
C SER A 17 1.64 -11.12 -3.18
N LEU A 18 0.45 -11.64 -3.48
CA LEU A 18 -0.77 -10.85 -3.39
C LEU A 18 -1.14 -10.66 -1.92
N ILE A 19 -1.20 -9.40 -1.51
CA ILE A 19 -1.81 -9.00 -0.25
C ILE A 19 -3.31 -8.83 -0.50
N THR A 20 -4.11 -9.67 0.14
CA THR A 20 -5.56 -9.58 0.05
C THR A 20 -6.09 -8.56 1.06
N PHE A 21 -7.16 -7.87 0.70
CA PHE A 21 -7.79 -6.85 1.54
C PHE A 21 -9.09 -7.37 2.14
N ARG A 22 -9.36 -7.02 3.41
CA ARG A 22 -10.63 -7.29 4.09
C ARG A 22 -11.21 -6.03 4.70
N TRP A 23 -12.54 -5.89 4.63
CA TRP A 23 -13.24 -4.77 5.25
C TRP A 23 -13.42 -5.02 6.76
N GLY A 24 -12.91 -4.10 7.58
CA GLY A 24 -13.17 -4.08 9.02
C GLY A 24 -14.47 -3.35 9.33
N LYS A 25 -15.14 -3.69 10.42
CA LYS A 25 -16.44 -3.09 10.79
C LYS A 25 -16.36 -1.62 11.22
N ALA A 26 -15.18 -1.18 11.69
CA ALA A 26 -15.01 0.10 12.37
C ALA A 26 -14.32 1.17 11.52
N GLN A 27 -13.84 0.85 10.31
CA GLN A 27 -13.02 1.77 9.53
C GLN A 27 -13.33 1.70 8.02
N PRO A 28 -13.34 2.85 7.32
CA PRO A 28 -13.64 2.91 5.89
C PRO A 28 -12.46 2.49 4.99
N VAL A 29 -11.33 2.04 5.56
CA VAL A 29 -10.16 1.56 4.82
C VAL A 29 -9.96 0.07 5.07
N PRO A 30 -9.68 -0.71 4.02
CA PRO A 30 -9.49 -2.14 4.19
C PRO A 30 -8.21 -2.45 4.97
N LEU A 31 -8.21 -3.59 5.66
CA LEU A 31 -7.05 -4.14 6.33
C LEU A 31 -6.34 -5.12 5.37
N GLY A 32 -5.03 -4.98 5.24
CA GLY A 32 -4.21 -5.95 4.50
C GLY A 32 -4.06 -7.27 5.26
N ASN A 33 -4.12 -8.38 4.54
CA ASN A 33 -3.77 -9.71 5.03
C ASN A 33 -2.30 -10.01 4.66
N PHE A 34 -1.42 -9.93 5.66
CA PHE A 34 0.01 -10.11 5.50
C PHE A 34 0.48 -11.54 5.85
N SER A 35 -0.42 -12.52 5.86
CA SER A 35 -0.08 -13.93 6.14
C SER A 35 0.35 -14.71 4.88
N THR A 36 0.48 -14.05 3.73
CA THR A 36 0.91 -14.69 2.48
C THR A 36 2.38 -15.12 2.57
N PRO A 37 2.76 -16.32 2.10
CA PRO A 37 4.17 -16.74 2.09
C PRO A 37 5.05 -15.83 1.21
N HIS A 38 6.15 -15.34 1.79
CA HIS A 38 7.10 -14.43 1.12
C HIS A 38 8.34 -15.17 0.61
N LYS A 39 8.91 -14.73 -0.53
CA LYS A 39 10.17 -15.25 -1.08
C LYS A 39 11.03 -14.11 -1.62
N CYS A 40 12.35 -14.17 -1.39
CA CYS A 40 13.29 -13.16 -1.90
C CYS A 40 13.35 -13.15 -3.44
N ARG A 41 13.42 -11.94 -4.01
CA ARG A 41 13.41 -11.66 -5.45
C ARG A 41 14.47 -10.61 -5.80
N ASP A 42 14.71 -10.46 -7.10
CA ASP A 42 15.60 -9.43 -7.64
C ASP A 42 14.97 -8.04 -7.45
N TRP A 43 15.58 -7.23 -6.57
CA TRP A 43 15.12 -5.88 -6.29
C TRP A 43 15.09 -4.96 -7.52
N GLY A 44 16.08 -5.03 -8.41
CA GLY A 44 16.17 -4.13 -9.55
C GLY A 44 15.05 -4.37 -10.56
N ALA A 45 14.70 -5.64 -10.77
CA ALA A 45 13.55 -6.01 -11.58
C ALA A 45 12.22 -5.53 -10.96
N LEU A 46 12.08 -5.65 -9.63
CA LEU A 46 10.89 -5.19 -8.91
C LEU A 46 10.70 -3.68 -8.99
N ASP A 47 11.75 -2.91 -8.71
CA ASP A 47 11.69 -1.45 -8.68
C ASP A 47 11.32 -0.88 -10.06
N LYS A 48 11.95 -1.41 -11.12
CA LYS A 48 11.63 -1.05 -12.51
C LYS A 48 10.17 -1.34 -12.85
N TRP A 49 9.68 -2.53 -12.51
CA TRP A 49 8.29 -2.90 -12.79
C TRP A 49 7.31 -2.02 -12.02
N ASN A 50 7.58 -1.74 -10.74
CA ASN A 50 6.74 -0.91 -9.89
C ASN A 50 6.64 0.53 -10.41
N ALA A 51 7.74 1.12 -10.90
CA ALA A 51 7.72 2.47 -11.47
C ALA A 51 6.71 2.63 -12.62
N ASP A 52 6.53 1.60 -13.45
CA ASP A 52 5.62 1.60 -14.59
C ASP A 52 4.18 1.18 -14.23
N HIS A 53 3.97 0.51 -13.09
CA HIS A 53 2.70 -0.16 -12.74
C HIS A 53 2.08 0.30 -11.42
N TYR A 54 2.67 1.28 -10.72
CA TYR A 54 2.13 1.74 -9.44
C TYR A 54 0.71 2.33 -9.63
N VAL A 55 -0.17 2.03 -8.67
CA VAL A 55 -1.52 2.55 -8.62
C VAL A 55 -1.67 3.39 -7.36
N ASP A 56 -2.17 4.62 -7.50
CA ASP A 56 -2.54 5.44 -6.35
C ASP A 56 -3.81 4.89 -5.69
N VAL A 57 -3.62 4.15 -4.60
CA VAL A 57 -4.73 3.57 -3.82
C VAL A 57 -5.59 4.61 -3.10
N PHE A 58 -5.12 5.86 -3.01
CA PHE A 58 -5.84 6.96 -2.36
C PHE A 58 -6.62 7.82 -3.34
N GLN A 59 -6.60 7.48 -4.64
CA GLN A 59 -7.40 8.17 -5.62
C GLN A 59 -8.91 8.04 -5.29
N PRO A 60 -9.67 9.14 -5.37
CA PRO A 60 -11.10 9.13 -5.09
C PRO A 60 -11.86 8.04 -5.85
N GLY A 61 -12.68 7.26 -5.15
CA GLY A 61 -13.57 6.26 -5.76
C GLY A 61 -12.96 4.90 -6.10
N LEU A 62 -11.64 4.70 -5.98
CA LEU A 62 -11.03 3.37 -6.23
C LEU A 62 -11.32 2.37 -5.10
N VAL A 63 -11.23 2.82 -3.85
CA VAL A 63 -11.41 1.97 -2.66
C VAL A 63 -12.56 2.54 -1.82
N VAL A 64 -13.77 2.03 -2.05
CA VAL A 64 -15.00 2.47 -1.36
C VAL A 64 -15.51 1.35 -0.45
N HIS A 65 -15.70 1.66 0.83
CA HIS A 65 -16.22 0.69 1.79
C HIS A 65 -17.71 0.42 1.50
N PRO A 66 -18.17 -0.85 1.46
CA PRO A 66 -19.57 -1.19 1.13
C PRO A 66 -20.63 -0.52 2.02
N THR A 67 -20.37 -0.46 3.33
CA THR A 67 -21.30 0.12 4.33
C THR A 67 -20.97 1.56 4.73
N LEU A 68 -19.71 1.88 5.01
CA LEU A 68 -19.26 3.19 5.49
C LEU A 68 -19.07 4.23 4.37
N GLY A 69 -19.13 3.80 3.10
CA GLY A 69 -18.98 4.69 1.95
C GLY A 69 -17.53 5.11 1.69
N MET A 70 -17.38 6.21 0.95
CA MET A 70 -16.07 6.74 0.57
C MET A 70 -15.38 7.40 1.76
N ARG A 71 -14.10 7.11 1.97
CA ARG A 71 -13.30 7.89 2.91
C ARG A 71 -13.18 9.32 2.39
N VAL A 72 -13.71 10.27 3.15
CA VAL A 72 -13.37 11.69 3.00
C VAL A 72 -11.90 11.86 3.39
N PRO A 73 -11.05 12.51 2.57
CA PRO A 73 -9.68 12.81 2.96
C PRO A 73 -9.67 13.54 4.31
N CYS A 74 -8.76 13.17 5.22
CA CYS A 74 -8.62 13.88 6.51
C CYS A 74 -8.23 15.36 6.30
N PHE A 75 -7.62 15.67 5.16
CA PHE A 75 -7.38 17.03 4.69
C PHE A 75 -8.44 17.39 3.65
N ASP A 76 -9.55 17.93 4.13
CA ASP A 76 -10.37 18.76 3.27
C ASP A 76 -9.53 19.95 2.78
N LYS A 77 -9.25 19.99 1.48
CA LYS A 77 -8.46 21.07 0.84
C LYS A 77 -9.22 22.40 0.81
N THR A 78 -10.48 22.45 1.23
CA THR A 78 -11.24 23.71 1.34
C THR A 78 -10.61 24.70 2.34
N TRP A 79 -9.78 24.24 3.28
CA TRP A 79 -9.07 25.09 4.23
C TRP A 79 -7.72 25.65 3.73
N LEU A 80 -7.23 25.23 2.55
CA LEU A 80 -5.99 25.76 1.94
C LEU A 80 -6.27 26.85 0.89
N MET A 81 -7.53 27.26 0.73
CA MET A 81 -7.97 28.30 -0.22
C MET A 81 -8.61 29.52 0.47
N ASN A 82 -8.28 29.77 1.74
CA ASN A 82 -8.55 31.03 2.44
C ASN A 82 -7.25 31.59 3.04
#